data_AF-A0A0B6VKA3-F1
#
_entry.id   AF-A0A0B6VKA3-F1
#
_cell.length_a   1.000
_cell.length_b   1.000
_cell.length_c   1.000
_cell.angle_alpha   90.00
_cell.angle_beta   90.00
_cell.angle_gamma   90.00
#
_symmetry.space_group_name_H-M   'P 1'
#
loop_
_entity.id
_entity.type
_entity.pdbx_description
1 polymer ?
#
loop_
_entity_poly.entity_id
_entity_poly.type
_entity_poly.pdbx_seq_one_letter_code
_entity_poly.pdbx_strand_id
1 'polypeptide(L)' 'GSMFAFPRIEIPARAQAAAQERGMAPDEFYCLRLLLFVSGVCVVPGTGFGQVPGTFHFR' A
#
# COMPACT_ATOMS: atom_id res chain seq x y z
N GLY A 1 15.44 15.46 -9.81
CA GLY A 1 14.81 14.90 -8.61
C GLY A 1 13.31 15.09 -8.71
N SER A 2 12.52 14.09 -8.34
CA SER A 2 11.05 14.17 -8.30
C SER A 2 10.57 14.55 -6.90
N MET A 3 9.42 15.22 -6.81
CA MET A 3 8.76 15.60 -5.54
C MET A 3 8.08 14.43 -4.81
N PHE A 4 8.26 13.20 -5.28
CA PHE A 4 7.55 12.03 -4.78
C PHE A 4 8.53 10.89 -4.50
N ALA A 5 8.45 10.34 -3.28
CA ALA A 5 9.12 9.11 -2.90
C ALA A 5 8.18 7.92 -3.18
N PHE A 6 8.75 6.79 -3.60
CA PHE A 6 8.01 5.56 -3.84
C PHE A 6 8.62 4.42 -3.02
N PRO A 7 8.51 4.46 -1.68
CA PRO A 7 9.08 3.45 -0.81
C PRO A 7 8.44 2.09 -1.06
N ARG A 8 9.28 1.06 -1.13
CA ARG A 8 8.85 -0.33 -1.09
C ARG A 8 8.51 -0.71 0.34
N ILE A 9 7.37 -1.38 0.51
CA ILE A 9 6.93 -1.92 1.78
C ILE A 9 6.89 -3.44 1.69
N GLU A 10 7.46 -4.08 2.69
CA GLU A 10 7.28 -5.51 2.89
C GLU A 10 6.06 -5.72 3.79
N ILE A 11 4.94 -6.06 3.16
CA ILE A 11 3.69 -6.36 3.85
C ILE A 11 3.75 -7.82 4.31
N PRO A 12 3.64 -8.12 5.61
CA PRO A 12 3.66 -9.49 6.09
C PRO A 12 2.47 -10.29 5.54
N ALA A 13 2.66 -11.59 5.31
CA ALA A 13 1.66 -12.47 4.69
C ALA A 13 0.27 -12.43 5.37
N ARG A 14 0.23 -12.25 6.70
CA ARG A 14 -1.03 -12.07 7.46
C ARG A 14 -1.87 -10.88 6.98
N ALA A 15 -1.20 -9.79 6.61
CA ALA A 15 -1.86 -8.57 6.17
C ALA A 15 -2.25 -8.66 4.68
N GLN A 16 -1.49 -9.41 3.89
CA GLN A 16 -1.88 -9.76 2.52
C GLN A 16 -3.15 -10.64 2.53
N ALA A 17 -3.22 -11.63 3.42
CA ALA A 17 -4.40 -12.47 3.57
C ALA A 17 -5.63 -11.66 4.00
N ALA A 18 -5.49 -10.76 4.98
CA ALA A 18 -6.58 -9.86 5.40
C ALA A 18 -7.04 -8.89 4.30
N ALA A 19 -6.12 -8.45 3.43
CA ALA A 19 -6.47 -7.64 2.26
C ALA A 19 -7.24 -8.48 1.22
N GLN A 20 -6.78 -9.71 0.98
CA GLN A 20 -7.40 -10.63 0.03
C GLN A 20 -8.79 -11.10 0.49
N GLU A 21 -9.00 -11.33 1.80
CA GLU A 21 -10.33 -11.58 2.38
C GLU A 21 -11.32 -10.43 2.14
N ARG A 22 -10.80 -9.20 2.05
CA ARG A 22 -11.59 -8.00 1.77
C ARG A 22 -11.70 -7.68 0.28
N GLY A 23 -11.10 -8.50 -0.58
CA GLY A 23 -11.05 -8.27 -2.03
C GLY A 23 -10.24 -7.02 -2.43
N MET A 24 -9.38 -6.52 -1.54
CA MET A 24 -8.57 -5.33 -1.76
C MET A 24 -7.11 -5.71 -2.04
N ALA A 25 -6.41 -4.88 -2.79
CA ALA A 25 -4.99 -5.07 -2.99
C ALA A 25 -4.23 -4.77 -1.66
N PRO A 26 -3.15 -5.51 -1.33
CA PRO A 26 -2.47 -5.37 -0.04
C PRO A 26 -1.93 -3.97 0.25
N ASP A 27 -1.51 -3.28 -0.79
CA ASP A 27 -1.08 -1.88 -0.80
C ASP A 27 -2.23 -0.91 -0.50
N GLU A 28 -3.40 -1.10 -1.11
CA GLU A 28 -4.60 -0.31 -0.82
C GLU A 28 -5.04 -0.50 0.64
N PHE A 29 -5.02 -1.75 1.11
CA PHE A 29 -5.30 -2.06 2.50
C PHE A 29 -4.29 -1.40 3.46
N TYR A 30 -3.00 -1.39 3.09
CA TYR A 30 -1.96 -0.74 3.87
C TYR A 30 -2.09 0.79 3.87
N CYS A 31 -2.36 1.40 2.71
CA CYS A 31 -2.65 2.82 2.56
C CYS A 31 -3.86 3.24 3.40
N LEU A 32 -4.96 2.49 3.36
CA LEU A 32 -6.14 2.72 4.19
C LEU A 32 -5.81 2.64 5.67
N ARG A 33 -5.01 1.66 6.10
CA ARG A 33 -4.58 1.56 7.49
C ARG A 33 -3.69 2.72 7.92
N LEU A 34 -2.76 3.16 7.07
CA LEU A 34 -1.89 4.31 7.34
C LEU A 34 -2.70 5.61 7.46
N LEU A 35 -3.63 5.82 6.53
CA LEU A 35 -4.58 6.94 6.51
C LEU A 35 -5.38 7.01 7.81
N LEU A 36 -6.02 5.89 8.19
CA LEU A 36 -7.02 5.87 9.27
C LEU A 36 -6.42 5.74 10.67
N PHE A 37 -5.28 5.06 10.85
CA PHE A 37 -4.81 4.66 12.18
C PHE A 37 -3.54 5.36 12.68
N VAL A 38 -2.70 5.90 11.80
CA VAL A 38 -1.34 6.32 12.21
C VAL A 38 -1.10 7.81 12.04
N SER A 39 -1.57 8.43 10.94
CA SER A 39 -1.05 9.76 10.59
C SER A 39 -2.04 10.73 9.92
N GLY A 40 -3.20 10.29 9.45
CA GLY A 40 -4.10 11.15 8.65
C GLY A 40 -3.51 11.59 7.30
N VAL A 41 -2.42 10.95 6.85
CA VAL A 41 -1.72 11.29 5.60
C VAL A 41 -2.34 10.51 4.45
N CYS A 42 -2.94 11.22 3.49
CA CYS A 42 -3.53 10.63 2.30
C CYS A 42 -2.42 10.21 1.32
N VAL A 43 -2.19 8.90 1.24
CA VAL A 43 -1.21 8.28 0.36
C VAL A 43 -1.91 7.58 -0.80
N VAL A 44 -1.27 7.59 -1.97
CA VAL A 44 -1.77 6.93 -3.18
C VAL A 44 -1.14 5.54 -3.28
N PRO A 45 -1.94 4.46 -3.34
CA PRO A 45 -1.40 3.11 -3.46
C PRO A 45 -0.69 2.93 -4.81
N GLY A 46 0.42 2.18 -4.79
CA GLY A 46 1.22 1.90 -5.97
C GLY A 46 0.48 1.08 -7.04
N THR A 47 -0.66 0.47 -6.69
CA THR A 47 -1.51 -0.32 -7.58
C THR A 47 -2.03 0.52 -8.74
N GLY A 48 -2.28 1.82 -8.50
CA GLY A 48 -2.69 2.76 -9.54
C GLY A 48 -1.58 3.17 -10.51
N PHE A 49 -0.31 2.92 -10.19
CA PHE A 49 0.86 3.32 -10.99
C PHE A 49 1.47 2.17 -11.80
N GLY A 50 1.05 0.93 -11.56
CA GLY A 50 1.69 -0.26 -12.12
C GLY A 50 2.98 -0.59 -11.37
N GLN A 51 2.98 -1.73 -10.69
CA GLN A 51 4.10 -2.19 -9.88
C GLN A 51 4.38 -3.67 -10.15
N VAL A 52 5.61 -4.09 -9.86
CA VAL A 52 6.05 -5.47 -10.12
C VAL A 52 5.22 -6.44 -9.27
N PRO A 53 4.69 -7.54 -9.85
CA PRO A 53 3.91 -8.53 -9.10
C PRO A 53 4.66 -9.01 -7.85
N GLY A 54 4.02 -8.94 -6.68
CA GLY A 54 4.63 -9.33 -5.40
C GLY A 54 5.42 -8.23 -4.69
N THR A 55 5.52 -7.03 -5.27
CA THR A 55 6.05 -5.84 -4.60
C THR A 55 4.94 -4.85 -4.32
N PHE A 56 4.98 -4.23 -3.15
CA PHE A 56 3.98 -3.25 -2.72
C PHE A 56 4.67 -1.91 -2.48
N HIS A 57 4.07 -0.85 -3.00
CA HIS A 57 4.56 0.50 -2.90
C HIS A 57 3.40 1.47 -2.62
N PHE A 58 3.74 2.65 -2.11
CA PHE A 58 2.82 3.75 -1.93
C PHE A 58 3.54 5.07 -2.22
N ARG A 59 2.76 6.12 -2.46
CA ARG A 59 3.23 7.48 -2.68
C ARG A 59 2.56 8.47 -1.74
#